data_AF-A0A4Q6C9H6-F1
#
_entry.id   AF-A0A4Q6C9H6-F1
#
_cell.length_a   1.000
_cell.length_b   1.000
_cell.length_c   1.000
_cell.angle_alpha   90.00
_cell.angle_beta   90.00
_cell.angle_gamma   90.00
#
_symmetry.space_group_name_H-M   'P 1'
#
loop_
_entity.id
_entity.type
_entity.pdbx_description
1 polymer ?
#
loop_
_entity_poly.entity_id
_entity_poly.type
_entity_poly.pdbx_seq_one_letter_code
_entity_poly.pdbx_strand_id
1 'polypeptide(L)'
;MRILKFKTLNGANIYHRRPVMIMTIDLEENAEVSSGTLPGFKDRLVSWLPELKEHRCSPGYPGGFIERLERGTYFAHMIEHIALSLSTAAGIEVGFGKSIYAGKPGVYDVIVRFRSEAGMKLLLETAVELIDACAKELPFNIDERLSAVKEIVTDEKFGPSTQAIVDAAEKRNIPWRRLNDQSLIALGYGSGRKLVQATITGDSRHIGVEIAQDKNLSKTLFENAGLPVPSGTVVTTEDDAVEYFHRVRGKVTVKPIDGNHG
;
A
#
# COMPACT_ATOMS: atom_id res chain seq x y z
N MET A 1 23.14 -2.34 -16.15
CA MET A 1 22.13 -3.17 -15.48
C MET A 1 20.78 -2.90 -16.09
N ARG A 2 19.96 -3.94 -16.30
CA ARG A 2 18.64 -3.79 -16.94
C ARG A 2 17.57 -4.60 -16.24
N ILE A 3 16.48 -3.93 -15.85
CA ILE A 3 15.28 -4.60 -15.32
C ILE A 3 14.56 -5.25 -16.50
N LEU A 4 14.33 -6.57 -16.41
CA LEU A 4 13.68 -7.34 -17.47
C LEU A 4 12.16 -7.36 -17.31
N LYS A 5 11.68 -7.54 -16.08
CA LYS A 5 10.25 -7.56 -15.76
C LYS A 5 9.98 -7.44 -14.26
N PHE A 6 8.76 -7.03 -13.96
CA PHE A 6 8.15 -7.16 -12.63
C PHE A 6 7.04 -8.20 -12.66
N LYS A 7 6.88 -8.91 -11.55
CA LYS A 7 5.75 -9.81 -11.30
C LYS A 7 5.34 -9.72 -9.83
N THR A 8 4.04 -9.64 -9.55
CA THR A 8 3.52 -9.67 -8.19
C THR A 8 2.83 -10.99 -7.86
N LEU A 9 3.00 -11.45 -6.63
CA LEU A 9 2.28 -12.58 -6.04
C LEU A 9 1.43 -12.04 -4.89
N ASN A 10 0.14 -11.78 -5.14
CA ASN A 10 -0.75 -11.01 -4.25
C ASN A 10 -1.34 -11.78 -3.05
N GLY A 11 -0.75 -12.92 -2.69
CA GLY A 11 -1.23 -13.77 -1.59
C GLY A 11 -0.12 -14.65 -1.03
N ALA A 12 -0.50 -15.63 -0.21
CA ALA A 12 0.43 -16.65 0.25
C ALA A 12 1.06 -17.39 -0.94
N ASN A 13 2.38 -17.48 -0.94
CA ASN A 13 3.16 -18.00 -2.05
C ASN A 13 4.38 -18.78 -1.55
N ILE A 14 5.15 -19.34 -2.48
CA ILE A 14 6.32 -20.18 -2.18
C ILE A 14 7.45 -19.46 -1.43
N TYR A 15 7.48 -18.12 -1.46
CA TYR A 15 8.52 -17.32 -0.81
C TYR A 15 8.05 -16.78 0.54
N HIS A 16 6.79 -16.32 0.63
CA HIS A 16 6.25 -15.71 1.83
C HIS A 16 4.73 -15.86 1.92
N ARG A 17 4.20 -15.88 3.15
CA ARG A 17 2.74 -15.91 3.45
C ARG A 17 1.98 -14.61 3.15
N ARG A 18 2.67 -13.58 2.65
CA ARG A 18 2.16 -12.22 2.37
C ARG A 18 2.62 -11.82 0.97
N PRO A 19 2.03 -10.78 0.36
CA PRO A 19 2.38 -10.37 -0.99
C PRO A 19 3.87 -10.07 -1.18
N VAL A 20 4.41 -10.53 -2.30
CA VAL A 20 5.78 -10.26 -2.73
C VAL A 20 5.82 -9.79 -4.18
N MET A 21 6.77 -8.92 -4.47
CA MET A 21 7.14 -8.47 -5.80
C MET A 21 8.43 -9.15 -6.20
N ILE A 22 8.49 -9.62 -7.44
CA ILE A 22 9.65 -10.24 -8.06
C ILE A 22 10.11 -9.31 -9.17
N MET A 23 11.31 -8.77 -9.04
CA MET A 23 12.00 -8.06 -10.10
C MET A 23 13.06 -8.97 -10.70
N THR A 24 12.89 -9.34 -11.98
CA THR A 24 13.95 -10.04 -12.71
C THR A 24 14.90 -8.98 -13.29
N ILE A 25 16.18 -9.06 -12.95
CA ILE A 25 17.20 -8.11 -13.40
C ILE A 25 18.36 -8.84 -14.08
N ASP A 26 18.83 -8.27 -15.19
CA ASP A 26 20.08 -8.63 -15.85
C ASP A 26 21.18 -7.67 -15.35
N LEU A 27 22.18 -8.22 -14.66
CA LEU A 27 23.29 -7.42 -14.12
C LEU A 27 24.28 -7.00 -15.21
N GLU A 28 24.21 -7.60 -16.40
CA GLU A 28 25.06 -7.29 -17.56
C GLU A 28 26.55 -7.31 -17.18
N GLU A 29 27.33 -6.28 -17.51
CA GLU A 29 28.75 -6.19 -17.17
C GLU A 29 29.05 -6.22 -15.66
N ASN A 30 28.04 -5.96 -14.81
CA ASN A 30 28.19 -5.95 -13.35
C ASN A 30 27.95 -7.31 -12.69
N ALA A 31 27.71 -8.37 -13.45
CA ALA A 31 27.40 -9.70 -12.91
C ALA A 31 28.49 -10.24 -11.96
N GLU A 32 29.76 -9.96 -12.27
CA GLU A 32 30.93 -10.40 -11.49
C GLU A 32 31.55 -9.27 -10.65
N VAL A 33 30.91 -8.10 -10.60
CA VAL A 33 31.40 -6.95 -9.83
C VAL A 33 30.90 -7.03 -8.39
N SER A 34 31.82 -6.89 -7.44
CA SER A 34 31.55 -6.94 -6.01
C SER A 34 31.65 -5.55 -5.39
N SER A 35 30.85 -5.25 -4.37
CA SER A 35 30.97 -3.98 -3.64
C SER A 35 32.39 -3.73 -3.09
N GLY A 36 33.11 -4.79 -2.72
CA GLY A 36 34.48 -4.70 -2.22
C GLY A 36 35.53 -4.34 -3.28
N THR A 37 35.20 -4.48 -4.56
CA THR A 37 36.10 -4.08 -5.66
C THR A 37 35.90 -2.63 -6.10
N LEU A 38 34.92 -1.92 -5.54
CA LEU A 38 34.57 -0.54 -5.89
C LEU A 38 35.08 0.42 -4.79
N PRO A 39 36.14 1.21 -5.04
CA PRO A 39 36.65 2.17 -4.06
C PRO A 39 35.59 3.19 -3.65
N GLY A 40 35.48 3.46 -2.34
CA GLY A 40 34.56 4.46 -1.78
C GLY A 40 33.07 4.13 -1.90
N PHE A 41 32.69 2.99 -2.47
CA PHE A 41 31.30 2.63 -2.75
C PHE A 41 30.43 2.61 -1.49
N LYS A 42 30.91 1.95 -0.43
CA LYS A 42 30.21 1.88 0.86
C LYS A 42 29.96 3.26 1.44
N ASP A 43 30.98 4.12 1.48
CA ASP A 43 30.89 5.44 2.11
C ASP A 43 29.94 6.35 1.34
N ARG A 44 29.97 6.31 -0.01
CA ARG A 44 28.99 7.01 -0.85
C ARG A 44 27.57 6.51 -0.60
N LEU A 45 27.37 5.19 -0.60
CA LEU A 45 26.05 4.59 -0.38
C LEU A 45 25.46 4.98 0.98
N VAL A 46 26.27 4.91 2.03
CA VAL A 46 25.89 5.27 3.41
C VAL A 46 25.66 6.78 3.56
N SER A 47 26.32 7.61 2.76
CA SER A 47 26.08 9.06 2.76
C SER A 47 24.70 9.42 2.20
N TRP A 48 24.21 8.67 1.21
CA TRP A 48 22.87 8.86 0.64
C TRP A 48 21.79 8.18 1.46
N LEU A 49 22.06 7.02 2.05
CA LEU A 49 21.08 6.26 2.84
C LEU A 49 21.66 5.89 4.22
N PRO A 50 21.68 6.84 5.18
CA PRO A 50 22.25 6.64 6.51
C PRO A 50 21.62 5.49 7.29
N GLU A 51 20.36 5.17 7.02
CA GLU A 51 19.59 4.08 7.64
C GLU A 51 20.21 2.70 7.40
N LEU A 52 21.04 2.55 6.35
CA LEU A 52 21.77 1.31 6.10
C LEU A 52 22.69 0.91 7.26
N LYS A 53 23.11 1.85 8.10
CA LYS A 53 23.93 1.57 9.29
C LYS A 53 23.21 0.68 10.30
N GLU A 54 21.90 0.80 10.40
CA GLU A 54 21.08 -0.02 11.32
C GLU A 54 20.48 -1.25 10.61
N HIS A 55 20.59 -1.31 9.28
CA HIS A 55 19.98 -2.37 8.47
C HIS A 55 20.62 -3.73 8.73
N ARG A 56 19.77 -4.75 8.82
CA ARG A 56 20.17 -6.13 9.11
C ARG A 56 20.25 -6.95 7.82
N CYS A 57 21.21 -7.86 7.78
CA CYS A 57 21.37 -8.85 6.71
C CYS A 57 21.39 -10.27 7.33
N SER A 58 21.93 -11.26 6.64
CA SER A 58 22.09 -12.64 7.13
C SER A 58 22.68 -12.76 8.54
N PRO A 59 23.64 -11.91 8.99
CA PRO A 59 24.17 -11.98 10.36
C PRO A 59 23.15 -11.66 11.47
N GLY A 60 22.02 -11.02 11.14
CA GLY A 60 20.89 -10.82 12.06
C GLY A 60 21.02 -9.67 13.07
N TYR A 61 22.16 -8.97 13.12
CA TYR A 61 22.38 -7.79 13.97
C TYR A 61 22.42 -6.47 13.16
N PRO A 62 22.13 -5.33 13.80
CA PRO A 62 22.26 -3.99 13.19
C PRO A 62 23.66 -3.76 12.60
N GLY A 63 23.73 -3.22 11.39
CA GLY A 63 25.00 -2.97 10.69
C GLY A 63 25.57 -4.20 9.96
N GLY A 64 24.94 -5.37 10.07
CA GLY A 64 25.39 -6.59 9.38
C GLY A 64 25.38 -6.47 7.84
N PHE A 65 24.57 -5.56 7.27
CA PHE A 65 24.65 -5.26 5.84
C PHE A 65 25.89 -4.44 5.46
N ILE A 66 26.30 -3.48 6.30
CA ILE A 66 27.52 -2.68 6.07
C ILE A 66 28.76 -3.56 6.09
N GLU A 67 28.87 -4.46 7.06
CA GLU A 67 29.96 -5.45 7.10
C GLU A 67 29.97 -6.31 5.83
N ARG A 68 28.79 -6.68 5.33
CA ARG A 68 28.67 -7.45 4.09
C ARG A 68 29.09 -6.66 2.86
N LEU A 69 28.83 -5.35 2.81
CA LEU A 69 29.31 -4.46 1.76
C LEU A 69 30.83 -4.33 1.78
N GLU A 70 31.45 -4.22 2.96
CA GLU A 70 32.92 -4.17 3.11
C GLU A 70 33.58 -5.48 2.66
N ARG A 71 33.03 -6.61 3.07
CA ARG A 71 33.54 -7.93 2.66
C ARG A 71 33.36 -8.21 1.17
N GLY A 72 32.39 -7.55 0.55
CA GLY A 72 32.00 -7.76 -0.83
C GLY A 72 30.70 -8.55 -0.97
N THR A 73 29.78 -7.98 -1.74
CA THR A 73 28.55 -8.61 -2.18
C THR A 73 28.16 -8.16 -3.58
N TYR A 74 27.33 -8.95 -4.25
CA TYR A 74 26.87 -8.72 -5.61
C TYR A 74 25.63 -7.83 -5.68
N PHE A 75 25.42 -7.24 -6.86
CA PHE A 75 24.46 -6.16 -7.08
C PHE A 75 23.01 -6.59 -6.83
N ALA A 76 22.60 -7.80 -7.23
CA ALA A 76 21.25 -8.31 -6.94
C ALA A 76 20.93 -8.35 -5.44
N HIS A 77 21.91 -8.70 -4.60
CA HIS A 77 21.73 -8.71 -3.14
C HIS A 77 21.76 -7.30 -2.55
N MET A 78 22.52 -6.37 -3.14
CA MET A 78 22.49 -4.97 -2.73
C MET A 78 21.14 -4.32 -3.05
N ILE A 79 20.60 -4.55 -4.24
CA ILE A 79 19.27 -4.06 -4.66
C ILE A 79 18.20 -4.49 -3.66
N GLU A 80 18.21 -5.77 -3.27
CA GLU A 80 17.30 -6.32 -2.26
C GLU A 80 17.34 -5.49 -0.98
N HIS A 81 18.51 -5.35 -0.36
CA HIS A 81 18.65 -4.67 0.92
C HIS A 81 18.41 -3.17 0.84
N ILE A 82 18.82 -2.52 -0.25
CA ILE A 82 18.58 -1.09 -0.48
C ILE A 82 17.07 -0.84 -0.65
N ALA A 83 16.36 -1.67 -1.42
CA ALA A 83 14.90 -1.54 -1.56
C ALA A 83 14.17 -1.69 -0.23
N LEU A 84 14.60 -2.64 0.63
CA LEU A 84 14.06 -2.78 1.99
C LEU A 84 14.35 -1.54 2.85
N SER A 85 15.57 -1.01 2.82
CA SER A 85 15.94 0.18 3.59
C SER A 85 15.18 1.43 3.11
N LEU A 86 15.04 1.61 1.80
CA LEU A 86 14.25 2.70 1.22
C LEU A 86 12.76 2.56 1.58
N SER A 87 12.24 1.33 1.73
CA SER A 87 10.86 1.11 2.16
C SER A 87 10.58 1.67 3.55
N THR A 88 11.56 1.59 4.45
CA THR A 88 11.51 2.20 5.79
C THR A 88 11.50 3.72 5.67
N ALA A 89 12.41 4.30 4.88
CA ALA A 89 12.47 5.75 4.65
C ALA A 89 11.20 6.32 3.99
N ALA A 90 10.52 5.50 3.17
CA ALA A 90 9.25 5.83 2.52
C ALA A 90 8.00 5.57 3.39
N GLY A 91 8.15 5.01 4.59
CA GLY A 91 7.03 4.70 5.49
C GLY A 91 6.18 3.50 5.09
N ILE A 92 6.69 2.64 4.20
CA ILE A 92 6.05 1.39 3.75
C ILE A 92 6.87 0.16 4.13
N GLU A 93 7.47 0.21 5.33
CA GLU A 93 8.43 -0.77 5.83
C GLU A 93 7.98 -2.23 5.64
N VAL A 94 8.91 -3.00 5.07
CA VAL A 94 8.84 -4.45 4.89
C VAL A 94 10.19 -5.07 5.25
N GLY A 95 10.17 -6.29 5.80
CA GLY A 95 11.37 -6.95 6.31
C GLY A 95 11.81 -8.23 5.59
N PHE A 96 11.19 -8.57 4.47
CA PHE A 96 11.54 -9.78 3.72
C PHE A 96 12.05 -9.42 2.33
N GLY A 97 13.26 -9.86 2.05
CA GLY A 97 13.91 -9.85 0.76
C GLY A 97 14.54 -11.22 0.49
N LYS A 98 14.74 -11.54 -0.80
CA LYS A 98 15.57 -12.64 -1.24
C LYS A 98 15.98 -12.47 -2.70
N SER A 99 17.28 -12.52 -2.97
CA SER A 99 17.84 -12.58 -4.32
C SER A 99 18.25 -14.01 -4.69
N ILE A 100 17.75 -14.50 -5.82
CA ILE A 100 18.02 -15.87 -6.31
C ILE A 100 18.42 -15.88 -7.78
N TYR A 101 19.20 -16.87 -8.19
CA TYR A 101 19.58 -17.09 -9.57
C TYR A 101 18.34 -17.42 -10.43
N ALA A 102 18.17 -16.73 -11.57
CA ALA A 102 16.99 -16.84 -12.43
C ALA A 102 17.25 -17.67 -13.70
N GLY A 103 18.11 -18.68 -13.62
CA GLY A 103 18.31 -19.67 -14.69
C GLY A 103 19.24 -19.26 -15.83
N LYS A 104 19.75 -18.01 -15.84
CA LYS A 104 20.72 -17.52 -16.83
C LYS A 104 21.86 -16.77 -16.12
N PRO A 105 23.14 -16.93 -16.54
CA PRO A 105 24.25 -16.16 -15.99
C PRO A 105 23.97 -14.65 -16.02
N GLY A 106 24.28 -13.96 -14.92
CA GLY A 106 24.02 -12.53 -14.74
C GLY A 106 22.57 -12.15 -14.44
N VAL A 107 21.62 -13.09 -14.54
CA VAL A 107 20.19 -12.82 -14.31
C VAL A 107 19.71 -13.34 -12.96
N TYR A 108 19.08 -12.46 -12.20
CA TYR A 108 18.59 -12.74 -10.85
C TYR A 108 17.15 -12.28 -10.66
N ASP A 109 16.42 -13.01 -9.82
CA ASP A 109 15.13 -12.59 -9.29
C ASP A 109 15.37 -11.97 -7.90
N VAL A 110 15.07 -10.67 -7.78
CA VAL A 110 15.03 -9.94 -6.51
C VAL A 110 13.58 -9.96 -6.00
N ILE A 111 13.36 -10.69 -4.91
CA ILE A 111 12.02 -10.96 -4.36
C ILE A 111 11.89 -10.17 -3.06
N VAL A 112 10.98 -9.21 -3.01
CA VAL A 112 10.75 -8.39 -1.81
C VAL A 112 9.28 -8.39 -1.43
N ARG A 113 8.98 -8.34 -0.14
CA ARG A 113 7.62 -8.03 0.30
C ARG A 113 7.23 -6.63 -0.12
N PHE A 114 5.93 -6.36 -0.24
CA PHE A 114 5.44 -5.00 -0.43
C PHE A 114 4.16 -4.74 0.39
N ARG A 115 3.88 -3.45 0.62
CA ARG A 115 2.59 -2.94 1.13
C ARG A 115 1.89 -2.06 0.10
N SER A 116 2.67 -1.31 -0.67
CA SER A 116 2.28 -0.54 -1.85
C SER A 116 2.93 -1.17 -3.07
N GLU A 117 2.13 -1.56 -4.07
CA GLU A 117 2.65 -2.19 -5.29
C GLU A 117 3.41 -1.16 -6.13
N ALA A 118 2.79 -0.01 -6.42
CA ALA A 118 3.45 1.06 -7.17
C ALA A 118 4.66 1.62 -6.41
N GLY A 119 4.53 1.83 -5.09
CA GLY A 119 5.62 2.29 -4.25
C GLY A 119 6.82 1.34 -4.24
N MET A 120 6.62 0.03 -4.04
CA MET A 120 7.73 -0.92 -4.05
C MET A 120 8.38 -1.07 -5.42
N LYS A 121 7.60 -1.00 -6.51
CA LYS A 121 8.16 -1.00 -7.86
C LYS A 121 9.14 0.16 -8.04
N LEU A 122 8.71 1.38 -7.70
CA LEU A 122 9.54 2.57 -7.79
C LEU A 122 10.77 2.50 -6.85
N LEU A 123 10.64 1.88 -5.68
CA LEU A 123 11.77 1.64 -4.78
C LEU A 123 12.81 0.68 -5.34
N LEU A 124 12.39 -0.37 -6.03
CA LEU A 124 13.30 -1.30 -6.71
C LEU A 124 14.00 -0.62 -7.89
N GLU A 125 13.27 0.16 -8.69
CA GLU A 125 13.84 0.99 -9.76
C GLU A 125 14.86 1.99 -9.18
N THR A 126 14.50 2.70 -8.12
CA THR A 126 15.38 3.62 -7.40
C THR A 126 16.62 2.92 -6.86
N ALA A 127 16.50 1.70 -6.31
CA ALA A 127 17.64 0.93 -5.82
C ALA A 127 18.63 0.58 -6.94
N VAL A 128 18.13 0.23 -8.13
CA VAL A 128 18.98 -0.02 -9.31
C VAL A 128 19.69 1.26 -9.75
N GLU A 129 18.95 2.36 -9.90
CA GLU A 129 19.50 3.66 -10.29
C GLU A 129 20.57 4.14 -9.30
N LEU A 130 20.31 3.99 -8.00
CA LEU A 130 21.19 4.41 -6.92
C LEU A 130 22.50 3.61 -6.92
N ILE A 131 22.44 2.28 -7.11
CA ILE A 131 23.65 1.45 -7.22
C ILE A 131 24.45 1.82 -8.46
N ASP A 132 23.79 2.00 -9.62
CA ASP A 132 24.46 2.40 -10.85
C ASP A 132 25.15 3.76 -10.70
N ALA A 133 24.47 4.75 -10.10
CA ALA A 133 25.05 6.06 -9.81
C ALA A 133 26.24 5.95 -8.83
N CYS A 134 26.13 5.12 -7.79
CA CYS A 134 27.19 4.92 -6.81
C CYS A 134 28.43 4.24 -7.42
N ALA A 135 28.23 3.26 -8.31
CA ALA A 135 29.29 2.55 -9.01
C ALA A 135 30.01 3.44 -10.04
N LYS A 136 29.26 4.35 -10.70
CA LYS A 136 29.78 5.29 -11.71
C LYS A 136 30.25 6.63 -11.13
N GLU A 137 30.15 6.80 -9.81
CA GLU A 137 30.48 8.05 -9.10
C GLU A 137 29.69 9.28 -9.61
N LEU A 138 28.44 9.06 -9.99
CA LEU A 138 27.52 10.09 -10.45
C LEU A 138 26.71 10.66 -9.27
N PRO A 139 26.31 11.95 -9.33
CA PRO A 139 25.40 12.51 -8.32
C PRO A 139 24.04 11.80 -8.37
N PHE A 140 23.43 11.61 -7.20
CA PHE A 140 22.11 11.00 -7.06
C PHE A 140 21.26 11.77 -6.05
N ASN A 141 20.06 12.18 -6.46
CA ASN A 141 19.12 12.89 -5.61
C ASN A 141 18.12 11.91 -4.98
N ILE A 142 18.51 11.34 -3.84
CA ILE A 142 17.67 10.36 -3.13
C ILE A 142 16.38 11.00 -2.58
N ASP A 143 16.43 12.25 -2.17
CA ASP A 143 15.29 12.95 -1.56
C ASP A 143 14.16 13.17 -2.58
N GLU A 144 14.50 13.50 -3.82
CA GLU A 144 13.55 13.61 -4.92
C GLU A 144 12.84 12.27 -5.19
N ARG A 145 13.62 11.18 -5.26
CA ARG A 145 13.06 9.82 -5.45
C ARG A 145 12.19 9.40 -4.28
N LEU A 146 12.62 9.62 -3.04
CA LEU A 146 11.83 9.32 -1.85
C LEU A 146 10.55 10.14 -1.77
N SER A 147 10.58 11.40 -2.22
CA SER A 147 9.40 12.27 -2.28
C SER A 147 8.36 11.72 -3.25
N ALA A 148 8.79 11.32 -4.46
CA ALA A 148 7.90 10.70 -5.44
C ALA A 148 7.25 9.40 -4.92
N VAL A 149 8.01 8.57 -4.19
CA VAL A 149 7.47 7.35 -3.55
C VAL A 149 6.45 7.72 -2.48
N LYS A 150 6.72 8.73 -1.64
CA LYS A 150 5.80 9.18 -0.58
C LYS A 150 4.49 9.73 -1.13
N GLU A 151 4.51 10.38 -2.29
CA GLU A 151 3.31 10.84 -3.00
C GLU A 151 2.43 9.64 -3.40
N ILE A 152 3.01 8.67 -4.13
CA ILE A 152 2.31 7.43 -4.51
C ILE A 152 1.72 6.71 -3.30
N VAL A 153 2.51 6.56 -2.23
CA VAL A 153 2.06 5.91 -1.00
C VAL A 153 0.92 6.68 -0.34
N THR A 154 0.93 8.01 -0.41
CA THR A 154 -0.11 8.85 0.18
C THR A 154 -1.42 8.71 -0.59
N ASP A 155 -1.36 8.67 -1.92
CA ASP A 155 -2.53 8.45 -2.78
C ASP A 155 -3.14 7.06 -2.58
N GLU A 156 -2.32 6.06 -2.27
CA GLU A 156 -2.78 4.69 -1.98
C GLU A 156 -3.30 4.50 -0.54
N LYS A 157 -3.28 5.52 0.33
CA LYS A 157 -3.78 5.36 1.71
C LYS A 157 -5.27 5.05 1.73
N PHE A 158 -5.66 4.26 2.72
CA PHE A 158 -7.06 4.06 3.02
C PHE A 158 -7.64 5.25 3.77
N GLY A 159 -8.94 5.51 3.55
CA GLY A 159 -9.71 6.36 4.44
C GLY A 159 -9.75 5.78 5.87
N PRO A 160 -10.05 6.59 6.89
CA PRO A 160 -9.90 6.22 8.30
C PRO A 160 -10.70 4.96 8.68
N SER A 161 -11.90 4.79 8.14
CA SER A 161 -12.74 3.62 8.41
C SER A 161 -12.14 2.33 7.85
N THR A 162 -11.69 2.34 6.60
CA THR A 162 -11.05 1.16 5.98
C THR A 162 -9.72 0.85 6.66
N GLN A 163 -8.94 1.87 7.01
CA GLN A 163 -7.67 1.70 7.72
C GLN A 163 -7.88 1.04 9.08
N ALA A 164 -8.91 1.44 9.84
CA ALA A 164 -9.22 0.82 11.12
C ALA A 164 -9.54 -0.68 11.00
N ILE A 165 -10.23 -1.09 9.91
CA ILE A 165 -10.51 -2.50 9.61
C ILE A 165 -9.22 -3.25 9.27
N VAL A 166 -8.35 -2.65 8.47
CA VAL A 166 -7.04 -3.20 8.11
C VAL A 166 -6.17 -3.40 9.35
N ASP A 167 -6.03 -2.38 10.20
CA ASP A 167 -5.24 -2.46 11.44
C ASP A 167 -5.77 -3.55 12.38
N ALA A 168 -7.10 -3.66 12.46
CA ALA A 168 -7.78 -4.68 13.24
C ALA A 168 -7.57 -6.10 12.68
N ALA A 169 -7.45 -6.25 11.37
CA ALA A 169 -7.10 -7.51 10.72
C ALA A 169 -5.63 -7.87 10.98
N GLU A 170 -4.71 -6.91 10.86
CA GLU A 170 -3.28 -7.11 11.12
C GLU A 170 -3.01 -7.54 12.56
N LYS A 171 -3.64 -6.88 13.55
CA LYS A 171 -3.56 -7.26 14.98
C LYS A 171 -4.03 -8.70 15.24
N ARG A 172 -4.95 -9.20 14.43
CA ARG A 172 -5.49 -10.57 14.52
C ARG A 172 -4.75 -11.57 13.63
N ASN A 173 -3.66 -11.16 12.98
CA ASN A 173 -2.95 -11.95 11.98
C ASN A 173 -3.85 -12.44 10.83
N ILE A 174 -4.92 -11.69 10.51
CA ILE A 174 -5.77 -11.96 9.37
C ILE A 174 -5.10 -11.35 8.14
N PRO A 175 -4.78 -12.14 7.11
CA PRO A 175 -4.20 -11.60 5.89
C PRO A 175 -5.23 -10.74 5.17
N TRP A 176 -4.78 -9.67 4.53
CA TRP A 176 -5.63 -8.79 3.76
C TRP A 176 -4.94 -8.35 2.47
N ARG A 177 -5.73 -7.93 1.49
CA ARG A 177 -5.22 -7.27 0.27
C ARG A 177 -6.23 -6.27 -0.28
N ARG A 178 -5.74 -5.19 -0.87
CA ARG A 178 -6.53 -4.24 -1.66
C ARG A 178 -6.93 -4.91 -2.99
N LEU A 179 -8.17 -4.68 -3.43
CA LEU A 179 -8.70 -5.18 -4.70
C LEU A 179 -8.86 -4.07 -5.75
N ASN A 180 -9.06 -2.83 -5.32
CA ASN A 180 -9.20 -1.66 -6.19
C ASN A 180 -8.87 -0.34 -5.45
N ASP A 181 -9.03 0.77 -6.15
CA ASP A 181 -8.79 2.11 -5.62
C ASP A 181 -9.98 2.66 -4.81
N GLN A 182 -11.16 2.05 -4.95
CA GLN A 182 -12.40 2.41 -4.24
C GLN A 182 -12.52 1.76 -2.86
N SER A 183 -11.39 1.52 -2.18
CA SER A 183 -11.33 0.92 -0.84
C SER A 183 -11.99 -0.46 -0.70
N LEU A 184 -12.07 -1.25 -1.79
CA LEU A 184 -12.45 -2.65 -1.72
C LEU A 184 -11.24 -3.48 -1.26
N ILE A 185 -11.40 -4.21 -0.16
CA ILE A 185 -10.40 -5.11 0.39
C ILE A 185 -10.95 -6.52 0.53
N ALA A 186 -10.05 -7.50 0.41
CA ALA A 186 -10.31 -8.88 0.80
C ALA A 186 -9.58 -9.18 2.10
N LEU A 187 -10.31 -9.71 3.08
CA LEU A 187 -9.79 -10.28 4.32
C LEU A 187 -9.79 -11.81 4.19
N GLY A 188 -8.74 -12.48 4.68
CA GLY A 188 -8.62 -13.94 4.60
C GLY A 188 -8.36 -14.46 3.18
N TYR A 189 -8.29 -15.79 3.06
CA TYR A 189 -8.07 -16.51 1.81
C TYR A 189 -9.06 -17.68 1.68
N GLY A 190 -9.24 -18.18 0.45
CA GLY A 190 -10.04 -19.38 0.17
C GLY A 190 -11.46 -19.29 0.70
N SER A 191 -11.93 -20.33 1.38
CA SER A 191 -13.25 -20.40 2.00
C SER A 191 -13.45 -19.39 3.15
N GLY A 192 -12.37 -18.93 3.78
CA GLY A 192 -12.39 -17.91 4.83
C GLY A 192 -12.34 -16.47 4.31
N ARG A 193 -12.40 -16.25 2.99
CA ARG A 193 -12.32 -14.92 2.38
C ARG A 193 -13.59 -14.11 2.64
N LYS A 194 -13.44 -12.88 3.13
CA LYS A 194 -14.50 -11.87 3.27
C LYS A 194 -14.16 -10.61 2.47
N LEU A 195 -15.17 -10.00 1.85
CA LEU A 195 -15.03 -8.73 1.13
C LEU A 195 -15.58 -7.59 1.97
N VAL A 196 -14.87 -6.47 1.97
CA VAL A 196 -15.27 -5.24 2.65
C VAL A 196 -14.95 -4.07 1.73
N GLN A 197 -15.91 -3.16 1.55
CA GLN A 197 -15.71 -1.90 0.84
C GLN A 197 -16.09 -0.75 1.76
N ALA A 198 -15.12 0.09 2.13
CA ALA A 198 -15.27 1.05 3.22
C ALA A 198 -15.77 0.36 4.51
N THR A 199 -17.04 0.56 4.89
CA THR A 199 -17.69 -0.09 6.05
C THR A 199 -18.76 -1.11 5.65
N ILE A 200 -18.99 -1.31 4.34
CA ILE A 200 -19.94 -2.29 3.80
C ILE A 200 -19.26 -3.66 3.72
N THR A 201 -19.92 -4.70 4.20
CA THR A 201 -19.38 -6.06 4.20
C THR A 201 -20.18 -6.97 3.26
N GLY A 202 -19.63 -8.16 2.95
CA GLY A 202 -20.40 -9.19 2.24
C GLY A 202 -21.66 -9.67 2.96
N ASP A 203 -21.81 -9.38 4.26
CA ASP A 203 -23.00 -9.72 5.04
C ASP A 203 -24.05 -8.57 5.02
N SER A 204 -23.70 -7.40 4.48
CA SER A 204 -24.62 -6.28 4.22
C SER A 204 -25.53 -6.62 3.04
N ARG A 205 -26.81 -6.91 3.32
CA ARG A 205 -27.78 -7.27 2.27
C ARG A 205 -28.08 -6.08 1.36
N HIS A 206 -28.12 -6.32 0.05
CA HIS A 206 -28.37 -5.30 -0.97
C HIS A 206 -29.60 -4.43 -0.67
N ILE A 207 -30.76 -5.07 -0.43
CA ILE A 207 -32.03 -4.38 -0.12
C ILE A 207 -31.87 -3.49 1.12
N GLY A 208 -31.15 -3.95 2.15
CA GLY A 208 -30.91 -3.15 3.36
C GLY A 208 -30.03 -1.93 3.10
N VAL A 209 -29.03 -2.05 2.22
CA VAL A 209 -28.20 -0.92 1.79
C VAL A 209 -29.02 0.09 0.99
N GLU A 210 -29.84 -0.37 0.04
CA GLU A 210 -30.73 0.51 -0.74
C GLU A 210 -31.71 1.26 0.16
N ILE A 211 -32.36 0.57 1.11
CA ILE A 211 -33.27 1.21 2.07
C ILE A 211 -32.53 2.28 2.88
N ALA A 212 -31.31 1.99 3.34
CA ALA A 212 -30.52 2.93 4.16
C ALA A 212 -30.09 4.19 3.38
N GLN A 213 -30.01 4.12 2.04
CA GLN A 213 -29.73 5.27 1.18
C GLN A 213 -30.99 6.11 0.91
N ASP A 214 -32.19 5.53 1.01
CA ASP A 214 -33.46 6.23 0.88
C ASP A 214 -33.99 6.71 2.24
N LYS A 215 -33.84 8.01 2.50
CA LYS A 215 -34.29 8.65 3.75
C LYS A 215 -35.79 8.54 3.97
N ASN A 216 -36.59 8.58 2.90
CA ASN A 216 -38.05 8.56 3.00
C ASN A 216 -38.53 7.13 3.30
N LEU A 217 -38.05 6.14 2.55
CA LEU A 217 -38.37 4.73 2.78
C LEU A 217 -37.91 4.28 4.17
N SER A 218 -36.69 4.63 4.57
CA SER A 218 -36.18 4.35 5.92
C SER A 218 -37.11 4.92 6.99
N LYS A 219 -37.53 6.19 6.85
CA LYS A 219 -38.43 6.85 7.79
C LYS A 219 -39.78 6.12 7.88
N THR A 220 -40.41 5.80 6.76
CA THR A 220 -41.68 5.08 6.72
C THR A 220 -41.58 3.71 7.37
N LEU A 221 -40.50 2.96 7.13
CA LEU A 221 -40.30 1.65 7.75
C LEU A 221 -40.12 1.75 9.27
N PHE A 222 -39.41 2.77 9.76
CA PHE A 222 -39.26 3.03 11.19
C PHE A 222 -40.59 3.46 11.84
N GLU A 223 -41.37 4.34 11.21
CA GLU A 223 -42.72 4.72 11.68
C GLU A 223 -43.64 3.51 11.79
N ASN A 224 -43.68 2.68 10.75
CA ASN A 224 -44.51 1.46 10.72
C ASN A 224 -44.07 0.44 11.79
N ALA A 225 -42.80 0.45 12.17
CA ALA A 225 -42.27 -0.36 13.27
C ALA A 225 -42.50 0.27 14.66
N GLY A 226 -43.13 1.44 14.74
CA GLY A 226 -43.38 2.16 16.00
C GLY A 226 -42.15 2.86 16.59
N LEU A 227 -41.10 3.06 15.78
CA LEU A 227 -39.91 3.79 16.21
C LEU A 227 -40.12 5.30 16.04
N PRO A 228 -39.64 6.13 16.99
CA PRO A 228 -39.76 7.57 16.89
C PRO A 228 -38.90 8.10 15.72
N VAL A 229 -39.53 8.87 14.83
CA VAL A 229 -38.84 9.58 13.76
C VAL A 229 -39.26 11.06 13.72
N PRO A 230 -38.47 11.95 13.11
CA PRO A 230 -38.86 13.34 12.93
C PRO A 230 -40.04 13.52 11.98
N SER A 231 -41.02 14.33 12.38
CA SER A 231 -42.09 14.80 11.49
C SER A 231 -41.49 15.57 10.29
N GLY A 232 -42.00 15.31 9.10
CA GLY A 232 -41.39 15.77 7.85
C GLY A 232 -42.14 15.23 6.65
N THR A 233 -42.11 15.94 5.52
CA THR A 233 -42.65 15.47 4.24
C THR A 233 -41.60 15.64 3.14
N VAL A 234 -41.78 14.89 2.05
CA VAL A 234 -41.12 15.17 0.78
C VAL A 234 -41.95 16.21 0.04
N VAL A 235 -41.29 17.22 -0.50
CA VAL A 235 -41.89 18.27 -1.36
C VAL A 235 -41.14 18.29 -2.68
N THR A 236 -41.85 18.54 -3.78
CA THR A 236 -41.28 18.57 -5.14
C THR A 236 -41.35 19.94 -5.78
N THR A 237 -42.04 20.89 -5.16
CA THR A 237 -42.16 22.28 -5.61
C THR A 237 -41.81 23.26 -4.49
N GLU A 238 -41.46 24.48 -4.88
CA GLU A 238 -41.21 25.57 -3.92
C GLU A 238 -42.47 25.92 -3.13
N ASP A 239 -43.62 25.99 -3.82
CA ASP A 239 -44.92 26.30 -3.19
C ASP A 239 -45.29 25.27 -2.10
N ASP A 240 -45.13 23.97 -2.39
CA ASP A 240 -45.36 22.90 -1.40
C ASP A 240 -44.43 23.04 -0.18
N ALA A 241 -43.18 23.45 -0.42
CA ALA A 241 -42.20 23.64 0.65
C ALA A 241 -42.61 24.79 1.57
N VAL A 242 -43.07 25.90 1.00
CA VAL A 242 -43.54 27.09 1.74
C VAL A 242 -44.82 26.77 2.51
N GLU A 243 -45.79 26.10 1.88
CA GLU A 243 -47.03 25.67 2.55
C GLU A 243 -46.72 24.75 3.73
N TYR A 244 -45.85 23.76 3.54
CA TYR A 244 -45.44 22.85 4.60
C TYR A 244 -44.76 23.59 5.75
N PHE A 245 -43.88 24.54 5.45
CA PHE A 245 -43.20 25.35 6.46
C PHE A 245 -44.20 26.12 7.34
N HIS A 246 -45.20 26.76 6.73
CA HIS A 246 -46.24 27.48 7.47
C HIS A 246 -47.09 26.56 8.37
N ARG A 247 -47.27 25.30 7.98
CA ARG A 247 -48.00 24.29 8.77
C ARG A 247 -47.24 23.82 10.01
N VAL A 248 -45.93 23.62 9.91
CA VAL A 248 -45.10 23.07 11.00
C VAL A 248 -44.93 24.08 12.16
N ARG A 249 -45.05 25.39 11.90
CA ARG A 249 -44.92 26.47 12.90
C ARG A 249 -43.67 26.31 13.80
N GLY A 250 -42.52 26.03 13.19
CA GLY A 250 -41.28 25.76 13.92
C GLY A 250 -40.05 25.77 13.02
N LYS A 251 -38.88 25.43 13.59
CA LYS A 251 -37.63 25.27 12.84
C LYS A 251 -37.70 23.99 12.00
N VAL A 252 -37.35 24.09 10.73
CA VAL A 252 -37.27 22.95 9.81
C VAL A 252 -35.85 22.78 9.29
N THR A 253 -35.50 21.56 8.88
CA THR A 253 -34.27 21.26 8.15
C THR A 253 -34.63 20.79 6.75
N VAL A 254 -34.05 21.43 5.75
CA VAL A 254 -34.20 21.04 4.34
C VAL A 254 -32.99 20.20 3.95
N LYS A 255 -33.23 19.07 3.28
CA LYS A 255 -32.18 18.18 2.78
C LYS A 255 -32.66 17.50 1.49
N PRO A 256 -31.75 17.20 0.55
CA PRO A 256 -32.08 16.37 -0.60
C PRO A 256 -32.47 14.96 -0.16
N ILE A 257 -33.37 14.33 -0.92
CA ILE A 257 -33.85 12.97 -0.65
C ILE A 257 -32.69 11.96 -0.75
N ASP A 258 -31.88 12.10 -1.79
CA ASP A 258 -30.84 11.17 -2.26
C ASP A 258 -29.39 11.66 -2.02
N GLY A 259 -29.20 12.72 -1.22
CA GLY A 259 -27.86 13.20 -0.85
C GLY A 259 -27.20 12.39 0.28
N ASN A 260 -25.89 12.14 0.15
CA ASN A 260 -25.03 11.56 1.18
C ASN A 260 -23.98 12.58 1.65
N HIS A 261 -23.37 12.35 2.81
CA HIS A 261 -22.30 13.17 3.38
C HIS A 261 -22.66 14.59 3.86
N GLY A 262 -23.96 14.88 4.02
CA GLY A 262 -24.48 16.14 4.57
C GLY A 262 -25.19 16.94 3.50
#